data_AF-W2T868-F1
#
_entry.id   AF-W2T868-F1
#
_cell.length_a   1.000
_cell.length_b   1.000
_cell.length_c   1.000
_cell.angle_alpha   90.00
_cell.angle_beta   90.00
_cell.angle_gamma   90.00
#
_symmetry.space_group_name_H-M   'P 1'
#
loop_
_entity.id
_entity.type
_entity.pdbx_description
1 polymer ?
#
loop_
_entity_poly.entity_id
_entity_poly.type
_entity_poly.pdbx_seq_one_letter_code
_entity_poly.pdbx_strand_id
1 'polypeptide(L)'
;SSFVENEDGTWGLREVTLQEYLRATPEERIEMGWWYGGIENLEAEMEEAMKKVDAHSYMWIQENSKKCPNCSCPIQKNGGCKKVICSACKTPFCWVCEVILDLRNPYKHYDDGECQGPLFDIFEDFF
;
A
#
# COMPACT_ATOMS: atom_id res chain seq x y z
N SER A 1 8.81 -13.29 23.03
CA SER A 1 9.90 -12.41 22.56
C SER A 1 11.15 -12.67 23.37
N SER A 2 12.29 -12.93 22.71
CA SER A 2 13.58 -13.23 23.37
C SER A 2 14.60 -12.11 23.17
N PHE A 3 15.45 -11.89 24.17
CA PHE A 3 16.60 -11.00 24.07
C PHE A 3 17.75 -11.72 23.35
N VAL A 4 18.25 -11.13 22.26
CA VAL A 4 19.36 -11.63 21.46
C VAL A 4 20.44 -10.56 21.41
N GLU A 5 21.70 -10.97 21.50
CA GLU A 5 22.85 -10.07 21.34
C GLU A 5 23.01 -9.72 19.85
N ASN A 6 22.91 -8.43 19.54
CA ASN A 6 23.16 -7.87 18.23
C ASN A 6 24.67 -7.85 17.94
N GLU A 7 25.05 -7.71 16.65
CA GLU A 7 26.46 -7.71 16.22
C GLU A 7 27.31 -6.56 16.82
N ASP A 8 26.66 -5.51 17.35
CA ASP A 8 27.27 -4.40 18.05
C ASP A 8 27.43 -4.63 19.57
N GLY A 9 27.11 -5.84 20.06
CA GLY A 9 27.16 -6.21 21.47
C GLY A 9 26.01 -5.66 22.31
N THR A 10 24.97 -5.09 21.68
CA THR A 10 23.76 -4.64 22.36
C THR A 10 22.75 -5.77 22.47
N TRP A 11 21.97 -5.82 23.55
CA TRP A 11 20.92 -6.83 23.72
C TRP A 11 19.60 -6.27 23.21
N GLY A 12 19.11 -6.81 22.09
CA GLY A 12 17.86 -6.41 21.45
C GLY A 12 16.77 -7.45 21.59
N LEU A 13 15.51 -7.01 21.56
CA LEU A 13 14.38 -7.92 21.40
C LEU A 13 14.35 -8.39 19.95
N ARG A 14 14.60 -9.69 19.69
CA ARG A 14 14.47 -10.22 18.32
C ARG A 14 13.01 -10.56 18.06
N GLU A 15 12.38 -9.77 17.21
CA GLU A 15 11.07 -10.05 16.65
C GLU A 15 11.24 -10.82 15.34
N VAL A 16 10.49 -11.90 15.18
CA VAL A 16 10.43 -12.66 13.92
C VAL A 16 9.49 -11.94 12.98
N THR A 17 9.98 -11.55 11.81
CA THR A 17 9.14 -10.96 10.76
C THR A 17 8.36 -12.04 10.01
N LEU A 18 7.24 -11.66 9.41
CA LEU A 18 6.44 -12.56 8.58
C LEU A 18 7.22 -13.18 7.43
N GLN A 19 8.10 -12.39 6.81
CA GLN A 19 8.92 -12.86 5.70
C GLN A 19 9.95 -13.89 6.15
N GLU A 20 10.56 -13.70 7.32
CA GLU A 20 11.45 -14.70 7.92
C GLU A 20 10.68 -15.98 8.23
N TYR A 21 9.51 -15.91 8.87
CA TYR A 21 8.69 -17.07 9.19
C TYR A 21 8.26 -17.87 7.94
N LEU A 22 7.82 -17.19 6.88
CA LEU A 22 7.41 -17.83 5.63
C LEU A 22 8.59 -18.50 4.90
N ARG A 23 9.79 -17.92 5.00
CA ARG A 23 11.01 -18.44 4.38
C ARG A 23 11.68 -19.54 5.22
N ALA A 24 11.39 -19.59 6.52
CA ALA A 24 11.95 -20.56 7.45
C ALA A 24 11.44 -21.98 7.17
N THR A 25 12.35 -22.93 7.36
CA THR A 25 12.07 -24.37 7.41
C THR A 25 11.28 -24.74 8.67
N PRO A 26 10.65 -25.94 8.72
CA PRO A 26 9.92 -26.37 9.91
C PRO A 26 10.77 -26.39 11.19
N GLU A 27 12.06 -26.74 11.10
CA GLU A 27 12.98 -26.76 12.23
C GLU A 27 13.27 -25.34 12.75
N GLU A 28 13.55 -24.40 11.85
CA GLU A 28 13.75 -22.98 12.20
C GLU A 28 12.49 -22.36 12.80
N ARG A 29 11.29 -22.75 12.34
CA ARG A 29 10.02 -22.29 12.94
C ARG A 29 9.85 -22.81 14.36
N ILE A 30 10.24 -24.05 14.64
CA ILE A 30 10.26 -24.60 15.99
C ILE A 30 11.21 -23.77 16.87
N GLU A 31 12.43 -23.48 16.39
CA GLU A 31 13.41 -22.61 17.07
C GLU A 31 12.82 -21.22 17.40
N MET A 32 12.19 -20.58 16.42
CA MET A 32 11.48 -19.33 16.61
C MET A 32 10.35 -19.49 17.63
N GLY A 33 9.61 -20.59 17.61
CA GLY A 33 8.51 -20.89 18.54
C GLY A 33 8.95 -20.91 20.00
N TRP A 34 10.16 -21.38 20.30
CA TRP A 34 10.71 -21.36 21.66
C TRP A 34 10.81 -19.94 22.22
N TRP A 35 11.09 -18.94 21.39
CA TRP A 35 11.17 -17.53 21.82
C TRP A 35 9.82 -16.91 22.12
N TYR A 36 8.73 -17.51 21.64
CA TYR A 36 7.35 -17.05 21.82
C TYR A 36 6.59 -17.90 22.86
N GLY A 37 7.27 -18.81 23.54
CA GLY A 37 6.67 -19.69 24.55
C GLY A 37 5.88 -20.87 23.95
N GLY A 38 6.15 -21.22 22.70
CA GLY A 38 5.50 -22.32 21.98
C GLY A 38 5.30 -21.98 20.51
N ILE A 39 5.30 -23.01 19.65
CA ILE A 39 5.01 -22.85 18.23
C ILE A 39 3.62 -22.27 18.00
N GLU A 40 2.65 -22.66 18.82
CA GLU A 40 1.26 -22.19 18.76
C GLU A 40 1.17 -20.67 18.96
N ASN A 41 1.96 -20.11 19.88
CA ASN A 41 2.00 -18.66 20.12
C ASN A 41 2.65 -17.92 18.96
N LEU A 42 3.76 -18.45 18.41
CA LEU A 42 4.38 -17.87 17.23
C LEU A 42 3.40 -17.88 16.05
N GLU A 43 2.74 -19.02 15.79
CA GLU A 43 1.77 -19.16 14.70
C GLU A 43 0.61 -18.18 14.84
N ALA A 44 0.07 -17.99 16.05
CA ALA A 44 -0.98 -17.00 16.31
C ALA A 44 -0.53 -15.56 16.01
N GLU A 45 0.67 -15.17 16.48
CA GLU A 45 1.25 -13.86 16.20
C GLU A 45 1.50 -13.65 14.69
N MET A 46 2.04 -14.66 14.00
CA MET A 46 2.28 -14.61 12.56
C MET A 46 0.99 -14.54 11.76
N GLU A 47 -0.07 -15.26 12.19
CA GLU A 47 -1.39 -15.18 11.57
C GLU A 47 -2.00 -13.77 11.71
N GLU A 48 -1.93 -13.18 12.91
CA GLU A 48 -2.41 -11.81 13.13
C GLU A 48 -1.65 -10.82 12.26
N ALA A 49 -0.33 -10.94 12.20
CA ALA A 49 0.49 -10.09 11.38
C ALA A 49 0.19 -10.28 9.87
N MET A 50 -0.15 -11.50 9.43
CA MET A 50 -0.51 -11.77 8.04
C MET A 50 -1.83 -11.06 7.68
N LYS A 51 -2.82 -11.15 8.57
CA LYS A 51 -4.10 -10.43 8.43
C LYS A 51 -3.90 -8.92 8.35
N LYS A 52 -2.98 -8.36 9.13
CA LYS A 52 -2.64 -6.92 9.08
C LYS A 52 -2.00 -6.55 7.73
N VAL A 53 -1.09 -7.36 7.22
CA VAL A 53 -0.44 -7.14 5.91
C VAL A 53 -1.47 -7.20 4.78
N ASP A 54 -2.35 -8.19 4.77
CA ASP A 54 -3.40 -8.31 3.75
C ASP A 54 -4.38 -7.14 3.80
N ALA A 55 -4.78 -6.70 5.00
CA ALA A 55 -5.64 -5.53 5.16
C ALA A 55 -4.97 -4.25 4.64
N HIS A 56 -3.70 -4.02 4.98
CA HIS A 56 -2.95 -2.85 4.50
C HIS A 56 -2.75 -2.90 2.97
N SER A 57 -2.42 -4.08 2.43
CA SER A 57 -2.32 -4.31 0.97
C SER A 57 -3.65 -4.00 0.28
N TYR A 58 -4.76 -4.47 0.83
CA TYR A 58 -6.10 -4.20 0.30
C TYR A 58 -6.44 -2.71 0.30
N MET A 59 -6.18 -2.01 1.40
CA MET A 59 -6.39 -0.56 1.49
C MET A 59 -5.53 0.20 0.47
N TRP A 60 -4.25 -0.15 0.36
CA TRP A 60 -3.35 0.46 -0.60
C TRP A 60 -3.81 0.26 -2.04
N ILE A 61 -4.30 -0.94 -2.38
CA ILE A 61 -4.89 -1.21 -3.71
C ILE A 61 -6.11 -0.31 -3.94
N GLN A 62 -6.99 -0.11 -2.96
CA GLN A 62 -8.16 0.76 -3.13
C GLN A 62 -7.79 2.23 -3.33
N GLU A 63 -6.79 2.72 -2.59
CA GLU A 63 -6.35 4.12 -2.67
C GLU A 63 -5.58 4.39 -3.96
N ASN A 64 -4.78 3.43 -4.41
CA ASN A 64 -3.85 3.60 -5.51
C ASN A 64 -4.33 3.00 -6.85
N SER A 65 -5.44 2.27 -6.86
CA SER A 65 -6.02 1.66 -8.06
C SER A 65 -7.50 2.01 -8.19
N LYS A 66 -7.88 2.63 -9.32
CA LYS A 66 -9.26 2.92 -9.68
C LYS A 66 -9.57 2.44 -11.08
N LYS A 67 -10.86 2.18 -11.33
CA LYS A 67 -11.32 1.76 -12.66
C LYS A 67 -11.59 2.98 -13.53
N CYS A 68 -11.24 2.90 -14.81
CA CYS A 68 -11.61 3.93 -15.76
C CYS A 68 -13.14 4.03 -15.89
N PRO A 69 -13.76 5.22 -15.76
CA PRO A 69 -15.21 5.37 -15.92
C PRO A 69 -15.71 5.06 -17.34
N ASN A 70 -14.83 5.10 -18.35
CA ASN A 70 -15.19 4.83 -19.74
C ASN A 70 -15.01 3.36 -20.14
N CYS A 71 -13.86 2.74 -19.79
CA CYS A 71 -13.52 1.38 -20.24
C CYS A 71 -13.38 0.34 -19.13
N SER A 72 -13.60 0.72 -17.86
CA SER A 72 -13.46 -0.14 -16.68
C SER A 72 -12.06 -0.77 -16.47
N CYS A 73 -11.06 -0.38 -17.25
CA CYS A 73 -9.69 -0.84 -17.09
C CYS A 73 -9.12 -0.33 -15.75
N PRO A 74 -8.42 -1.17 -14.96
CA PRO A 74 -7.75 -0.73 -13.73
C PRO A 74 -6.60 0.21 -14.08
N ILE A 75 -6.56 1.36 -13.42
CA ILE A 75 -5.53 2.39 -13.57
C ILE A 75 -4.89 2.59 -12.21
N GLN A 76 -3.57 2.53 -12.19
CA GLN A 76 -2.77 2.89 -11.02
C GLN A 76 -2.52 4.41 -11.03
N LYS A 77 -2.73 5.10 -9.90
CA LYS A 77 -2.37 6.52 -9.77
C LYS A 77 -0.85 6.63 -9.85
N ASN A 78 -0.35 7.50 -10.74
CA ASN A 78 1.08 7.78 -10.84
C ASN A 78 1.31 9.28 -10.55
N GLY A 79 1.79 9.61 -9.35
CA GLY A 79 2.36 10.92 -9.01
C GLY A 79 1.38 12.07 -8.78
N GLY A 80 0.60 12.04 -7.68
CA GLY A 80 -0.08 13.20 -7.09
C GLY A 80 -1.09 13.97 -7.95
N CYS A 81 -1.24 13.66 -9.24
CA CYS A 81 -2.03 14.44 -10.16
C CYS A 81 -3.50 14.00 -10.11
N LYS A 82 -4.41 14.96 -9.95
CA LYS A 82 -5.85 14.69 -10.00
C LYS A 82 -6.32 14.37 -11.42
N LYS A 83 -5.62 14.86 -12.45
CA LYS A 83 -5.91 14.56 -13.86
C LYS A 83 -5.21 13.28 -14.27
N VAL A 84 -5.97 12.23 -14.52
CA VAL A 84 -5.45 10.94 -14.98
C VAL A 84 -5.92 10.67 -16.41
N ILE A 85 -5.02 10.13 -17.24
CA ILE A 85 -5.34 9.73 -18.61
C ILE A 85 -5.30 8.21 -18.66
N CYS A 86 -6.41 7.59 -19.07
CA CYS A 86 -6.46 6.13 -19.17
C CYS A 86 -5.45 5.62 -20.20
N SER A 87 -4.58 4.68 -19.81
CA SER A 87 -3.60 4.09 -20.73
C SER A 87 -4.26 3.29 -21.86
N ALA A 88 -5.42 2.68 -21.62
CA ALA A 88 -6.15 1.87 -22.59
C ALA A 88 -6.98 2.70 -23.57
N CYS A 89 -7.89 3.56 -23.08
CA CYS A 89 -8.82 4.32 -23.94
C CYS A 89 -8.40 5.78 -24.19
N LYS A 90 -7.30 6.25 -23.57
CA LYS A 90 -6.75 7.61 -23.70
C LYS A 90 -7.71 8.74 -23.28
N THR A 91 -8.80 8.40 -22.60
CA THR A 91 -9.76 9.38 -22.07
C THR A 91 -9.18 10.03 -20.80
N PRO A 92 -9.09 11.37 -20.74
CA PRO A 92 -8.76 12.08 -19.51
C PRO A 92 -9.96 12.08 -18.57
N PHE A 93 -9.73 11.83 -17.29
CA PHE A 93 -10.76 11.90 -16.25
C PHE A 93 -10.16 12.43 -14.95
N CYS A 94 -11.02 12.90 -14.04
CA CYS A 94 -10.62 13.33 -12.71
C CYS A 94 -10.55 12.12 -11.78
N TRP A 95 -9.42 11.92 -11.10
CA TRP A 95 -9.23 10.85 -10.13
C TRP A 95 -10.07 11.03 -8.86
N VAL A 96 -10.43 12.27 -8.52
CA VAL A 96 -11.16 12.58 -7.28
C VAL A 96 -12.64 12.27 -7.44
N CYS A 97 -13.28 12.80 -8.48
CA CYS A 97 -14.72 12.67 -8.71
C CYS A 97 -15.10 11.63 -9.78
N GLU A 98 -14.12 10.98 -10.41
CA GLU A 98 -14.31 9.94 -11.42
C GLU A 98 -15.07 10.42 -12.69
N VAL A 99 -15.14 11.74 -12.90
CA VAL A 99 -15.80 12.36 -14.05
C VAL A 99 -14.85 12.45 -15.24
N ILE A 100 -15.37 12.11 -16.43
CA ILE A 100 -14.65 12.26 -17.70
C ILE A 100 -14.44 13.75 -17.98
N LEU A 101 -13.19 14.13 -18.26
CA LEU A 101 -12.81 15.51 -18.55
C LEU A 101 -12.96 15.81 -20.04
N ASP A 102 -13.28 17.07 -20.33
CA ASP A 102 -13.33 17.56 -21.70
C ASP A 102 -11.95 17.47 -22.37
N LEU A 103 -11.89 16.92 -23.58
CA LEU A 103 -10.66 16.82 -24.37
C LEU A 103 -10.14 18.19 -24.82
N ARG A 104 -11.02 19.18 -24.97
CA ARG A 104 -10.66 20.53 -25.43
C ARG A 104 -10.12 21.42 -24.32
N ASN A 105 -10.68 21.32 -23.12
CA ASN A 105 -10.22 22.09 -21.96
C ASN A 105 -10.39 21.28 -20.66
N PRO A 106 -9.52 20.29 -20.41
CA PRO A 106 -9.62 19.42 -19.24
C PRO A 106 -9.35 20.15 -17.92
N TYR A 107 -8.83 21.38 -17.96
CA TYR A 107 -8.52 22.18 -16.78
C TYR A 107 -9.72 22.96 -16.25
N LYS A 108 -10.76 23.19 -17.08
CA LYS A 108 -11.99 23.89 -16.68
C LYS A 108 -12.64 23.27 -15.45
N HIS A 109 -12.54 21.95 -15.32
CA HIS A 109 -13.09 21.19 -14.19
C HIS A 109 -12.45 21.57 -12.84
N TYR A 110 -11.20 22.03 -12.82
CA TYR A 110 -10.46 22.39 -11.60
C TYR A 110 -10.53 23.88 -11.24
N ASP A 111 -10.88 24.72 -12.23
CA ASP A 111 -10.93 26.18 -12.09
C ASP A 111 -12.32 26.64 -11.63
N ASP A 112 -13.37 26.12 -12.28
CA ASP A 112 -14.76 26.56 -12.12
C ASP A 112 -15.74 25.40 -11.80
N GLY A 113 -15.22 24.16 -11.69
CA GLY A 113 -16.01 22.95 -11.48
C GLY A 113 -16.01 22.43 -10.03
N GLU A 114 -16.63 21.27 -9.80
CA GLU A 114 -16.79 20.67 -8.46
C GLU A 114 -15.47 20.27 -7.77
N CYS A 115 -14.35 20.17 -8.49
CA CYS A 115 -13.03 19.82 -7.95
C CYS A 115 -12.07 21.01 -7.93
N GLN A 116 -12.49 22.11 -7.30
CA GLN A 116 -11.65 23.31 -7.15
C GLN A 116 -10.35 22.99 -6.40
N GLY A 117 -9.20 23.45 -6.94
CA GLY A 117 -7.91 23.38 -6.26
C GLY A 117 -6.74 22.95 -7.15
N PRO A 118 -5.53 22.79 -6.56
CA PRO A 118 -4.34 22.47 -7.32
C PRO A 118 -4.45 21.09 -7.98
N LEU A 119 -3.91 21.00 -9.20
CA LEU A 119 -3.87 19.78 -10.02
C LEU A 119 -2.94 18.70 -9.45
N PHE A 120 -1.95 19.10 -8.65
CA PHE A 120 -1.02 18.22 -7.96
C PHE A 120 -1.22 18.34 -6.45
N ASP A 121 -1.23 17.21 -5.76
CA ASP A 121 -1.12 17.15 -4.31
C ASP A 121 0.32 17.55 -3.92
N ILE A 122 0.51 18.76 -3.38
CA ILE A 122 1.83 19.40 -3.16
C ILE A 122 2.60 18.79 -1.96
N PHE A 123 2.06 17.75 -1.31
CA PHE A 123 2.61 17.25 -0.04
C PHE A 123 3.63 16.10 -0.15
N GLU A 124 3.97 15.59 -1.34
CA GLU A 124 4.97 14.52 -1.51
C GLU A 124 6.24 14.92 -2.30
N ASP A 125 6.53 16.22 -2.43
CA ASP A 125 7.76 16.70 -3.12
C ASP A 125 8.53 17.76 -2.32
N PHE A 126 8.37 17.75 -0.98
CA PHE A 126 9.31 18.40 -0.08
C PHE A 126 9.94 17.35 0.85
N PHE A 127 10.94 16.68 0.28
CA PHE A 127 12.16 16.11 0.87
C PHE A 127 12.11 15.56 2.31
#